data_AF-A0A923YUQ0-F1
#
_entry.id   AF-A0A923YUQ0-F1
#
_cell.length_a   1.000
_cell.length_b   1.000
_cell.length_c   1.000
_cell.angle_alpha   90.00
_cell.angle_beta   90.00
_cell.angle_gamma   90.00
#
_symmetry.space_group_name_H-M   'P 1'
#
loop_
_entity.id
_entity.type
_entity.pdbx_description
1 polymer ?
#
loop_
_entity_poly.entity_id
_entity_poly.type
_entity_poly.pdbx_seq_one_letter_code
_entity_poly.pdbx_strand_id
1 'polypeptide(L)'
;MRMRELESRSGVGRETIRFYIREGLLPEPARAARNSASYTETHVTRLGLIKRLQEERFLPLAVIRSILDGNTAPWLEPQAFPGLDATLRARIDHDAPRVTVVALIDGGTATRETLDEAVGGGIVDIDAAGTLSARDAAILAVLGDLDR
;
A
#
# COMPACT_ATOMS: atom_id res chain seq x y z
N MET A 1 8.58 16.36 9.18
CA MET A 1 10.00 16.14 9.53
C MET A 1 10.92 16.92 8.61
N ARG A 2 12.11 17.30 9.09
CA ARG A 2 13.16 17.98 8.27
C ARG A 2 14.07 16.95 7.59
N MET A 3 14.90 17.39 6.63
CA MET A 3 15.83 16.50 5.91
C MET A 3 16.72 15.67 6.83
N ARG A 4 17.37 16.28 7.84
CA ARG A 4 18.25 15.55 8.77
C ARG A 4 17.53 14.44 9.52
N GLU A 5 16.28 14.70 9.91
CA GLU A 5 15.44 13.73 10.61
C GLU A 5 15.03 12.59 9.66
N LEU A 6 14.70 12.91 8.40
CA LEU A 6 14.44 11.91 7.36
C LEU A 6 15.66 11.02 7.10
N GLU A 7 16.86 11.60 6.99
CA GLU A 7 18.11 10.84 6.84
C GLU A 7 18.33 9.88 8.01
N SER A 8 18.17 10.38 9.25
CA SER A 8 18.35 9.57 10.46
C SER A 8 17.34 8.42 10.54
N ARG A 9 16.10 8.62 10.10
CA ARG A 9 15.04 7.62 10.22
C ARG A 9 15.01 6.62 9.07
N SER A 10 15.36 7.07 7.86
CA SER A 10 15.40 6.20 6.67
C SER A 10 16.75 5.50 6.48
N GLY A 11 17.83 6.04 7.09
CA GLY A 11 19.19 5.60 6.81
C GLY A 11 19.65 5.89 5.37
N VAL A 12 18.98 6.81 4.67
CA VAL A 12 19.29 7.22 3.30
C VAL A 12 19.87 8.64 3.33
N GLY A 13 21.02 8.84 2.71
CA GLY A 13 21.66 10.15 2.66
C GLY A 13 20.88 11.18 1.84
N ARG A 14 21.00 12.46 2.21
CA ARG A 14 20.32 13.59 1.56
C ARG A 14 20.49 13.63 0.03
N GLU A 15 21.67 13.27 -0.47
CA GLU A 15 21.94 13.27 -1.92
C GLU A 15 21.11 12.21 -2.64
N THR A 16 21.07 10.99 -2.08
CA THR A 16 20.23 9.90 -2.58
C THR A 16 18.75 10.24 -2.48
N ILE A 17 18.31 10.87 -1.40
CA ILE A 17 16.91 11.34 -1.26
C ILE A 17 16.57 12.34 -2.37
N ARG A 18 17.43 13.33 -2.63
CA ARG A 18 17.23 14.30 -3.71
C ARG A 18 17.26 13.66 -5.09
N PHE A 19 18.11 12.65 -5.27
CA PHE A 19 18.15 11.86 -6.48
C PHE A 19 16.83 11.10 -6.69
N TYR A 20 16.31 10.42 -5.67
CA TYR A 20 15.02 9.72 -5.74
C TYR A 20 13.85 10.66 -6.01
N ILE A 21 13.84 11.87 -5.45
CA ILE A 21 12.81 12.87 -5.78
C ILE A 21 12.90 13.26 -7.27
N ARG A 22 14.11 13.48 -7.79
CA ARG A 22 14.33 13.87 -9.20
C ARG A 22 13.93 12.76 -10.17
N GLU A 23 14.20 11.51 -9.80
CA GLU A 23 13.85 10.32 -10.59
C GLU A 23 12.37 9.90 -10.46
N GLY A 24 11.58 10.64 -9.66
CA GLY A 24 10.17 10.35 -9.41
C GLY A 24 9.91 9.19 -8.44
N LEU A 25 10.94 8.62 -7.83
CA LEU A 25 10.83 7.52 -6.87
C LEU A 25 10.27 7.96 -5.52
N LEU A 26 10.38 9.24 -5.17
CA LEU A 26 9.88 9.80 -3.92
C LEU A 26 9.03 11.03 -4.24
N PRO A 27 7.83 11.19 -3.64
CA PRO A 27 7.01 12.38 -3.86
C PRO A 27 7.75 13.66 -3.47
N GLU A 28 7.39 14.78 -4.11
CA GLU A 28 7.94 16.07 -3.72
C GLU A 28 7.54 16.42 -2.28
N PRO A 29 8.48 16.91 -1.45
CA PRO A 29 8.16 17.36 -0.11
C PRO A 29 7.30 18.62 -0.15
N ALA A 30 6.43 18.77 0.86
CA ALA A 30 5.67 20.00 1.04
C ALA A 30 6.62 21.18 1.27
N ARG A 31 6.46 22.26 0.49
CA ARG A 31 7.29 23.47 0.59
C ARG A 31 6.48 24.58 1.24
N ALA A 32 6.78 24.90 2.51
CA ALA A 32 6.17 26.04 3.19
C ALA A 32 6.84 27.38 2.82
N ALA A 33 8.08 27.34 2.33
CA ALA A 33 8.84 28.48 1.83
C ALA A 33 9.97 27.99 0.91
N ARG A 34 10.63 28.90 0.18
CA ARG A 34 11.74 28.58 -0.75
C ARG A 34 12.83 27.66 -0.16
N ASN A 35 13.11 27.79 1.15
CA ASN A 35 14.13 27.00 1.85
C ASN A 35 13.55 26.03 2.90
N SER A 36 12.23 25.78 2.89
CA SER A 36 11.57 24.96 3.90
C SER A 36 10.83 23.79 3.25
N ALA A 37 11.58 22.71 3.01
CA ALA A 37 10.99 21.40 2.69
C ALA A 37 10.59 20.68 3.99
N SER A 38 9.40 20.08 3.98
CA SER A 38 8.87 19.21 5.02
C SER A 38 8.54 17.85 4.43
N TYR A 39 8.97 16.80 5.12
CA TYR A 39 8.73 15.41 4.77
C TYR A 39 7.73 14.79 5.74
N THR A 40 7.09 13.70 5.34
CA THR A 40 6.06 12.97 6.10
C THR A 40 6.50 11.53 6.35
N GLU A 41 5.76 10.80 7.21
CA GLU A 41 5.98 9.37 7.43
C GLU A 41 5.96 8.55 6.14
N THR A 42 5.10 8.93 5.20
CA THR A 42 5.04 8.32 3.86
C THR A 42 6.41 8.31 3.17
N HIS A 43 7.23 9.34 3.38
CA HIS A 43 8.57 9.40 2.81
C HIS A 43 9.51 8.38 3.47
N VAL A 44 9.44 8.22 4.80
CA VAL A 44 10.24 7.22 5.53
C VAL A 44 9.88 5.82 5.06
N THR A 45 8.59 5.50 5.01
CA THR A 45 8.09 4.19 4.58
C THR A 45 8.51 3.89 3.14
N ARG A 46 8.36 4.86 2.22
CA ARG A 46 8.74 4.69 0.81
C ARG A 46 10.26 4.52 0.64
N LEU A 47 11.09 5.27 1.37
CA LEU A 47 12.54 5.09 1.35
C LEU A 47 12.96 3.71 1.87
N GLY A 48 12.33 3.23 2.96
CA GLY A 48 12.58 1.89 3.48
C GLY A 48 12.22 0.80 2.46
N LEU A 49 11.10 0.96 1.76
CA LEU A 49 10.68 0.04 0.71
C LEU A 49 11.65 0.04 -0.48
N ILE A 50 12.10 1.20 -0.95
CA ILE A 50 13.10 1.31 -2.02
C ILE A 50 14.37 0.54 -1.64
N LYS A 51 14.88 0.74 -0.41
CA LYS A 51 16.07 0.04 0.08
C LYS A 51 15.88 -1.47 0.07
N ARG A 52 14.78 -1.99 0.64
CA ARG A 52 14.51 -3.44 0.66
C ARG A 52 14.45 -4.03 -0.76
N LEU A 53 13.79 -3.35 -1.69
CA LEU A 53 13.68 -3.82 -3.07
C LEU A 53 15.04 -3.80 -3.80
N GLN A 54 15.93 -2.86 -3.49
CA GLN A 54 17.28 -2.85 -4.04
C GLN A 54 18.19 -3.89 -3.38
N GLU A 55 18.18 -3.99 -2.05
CA GLU A 55 19.15 -4.77 -1.27
C GLU A 55 18.77 -6.26 -1.21
N GLU A 56 17.48 -6.58 -1.04
CA GLU A 56 17.02 -7.97 -0.88
C GLU A 56 16.62 -8.60 -2.22
N ARG A 57 16.17 -7.79 -3.18
CA ARG A 57 15.60 -8.26 -4.46
C ARG A 57 16.41 -7.81 -5.68
N PHE A 58 17.48 -7.03 -5.50
CA PHE A 58 18.38 -6.56 -6.55
C PHE A 58 17.67 -5.88 -7.72
N LEU A 59 16.54 -5.21 -7.44
CA LEU A 59 15.73 -4.60 -8.48
C LEU A 59 16.35 -3.28 -8.98
N PRO A 60 16.40 -3.05 -10.30
CA PRO A 60 16.77 -1.76 -10.85
C PRO A 60 15.77 -0.67 -10.45
N LEU A 61 16.26 0.56 -10.24
CA LEU A 61 15.42 1.70 -9.83
C LEU A 61 14.24 1.97 -10.77
N ALA A 62 14.41 1.75 -12.08
CA ALA A 62 13.32 1.89 -13.04
C ALA A 62 12.16 0.93 -12.77
N VAL A 63 12.47 -0.32 -12.37
CA VAL A 63 11.46 -1.34 -12.01
C VAL A 63 10.80 -0.98 -10.68
N ILE A 64 11.60 -0.54 -9.70
CA ILE A 64 11.08 -0.10 -8.40
C ILE A 64 10.10 1.05 -8.58
N ARG A 65 10.41 2.03 -9.44
CA ARG A 65 9.50 3.13 -9.73
C ARG A 65 8.16 2.63 -10.28
N SER A 66 8.16 1.74 -11.27
CA SER A 66 6.92 1.18 -11.81
C SER A 66 6.07 0.50 -10.74
N ILE A 67 6.70 -0.30 -9.86
CA ILE A 67 6.02 -0.95 -8.72
C ILE A 67 5.41 0.09 -7.77
N LEU A 68 6.16 1.13 -7.42
CA LEU A 68 5.74 2.13 -6.45
C LEU A 68 4.68 3.10 -6.96
N ASP A 69 4.58 3.26 -8.28
CA ASP A 69 3.58 4.14 -8.91
C ASP A 69 2.28 3.39 -9.22
N GLY A 70 2.21 2.09 -8.92
CA GLY A 70 1.05 1.26 -9.26
C GLY A 70 0.86 1.09 -10.76
N ASN A 71 1.80 1.58 -11.58
CA ASN A 71 1.84 1.30 -12.99
C ASN A 71 2.28 -0.14 -13.14
N THR A 72 1.31 -0.99 -13.42
CA THR A 72 1.51 -2.30 -14.00
C THR A 72 2.50 -2.15 -15.13
N ALA A 73 3.77 -2.48 -14.86
CA ALA A 73 4.70 -2.61 -15.96
C ALA A 73 4.11 -3.69 -16.90
N PRO A 74 4.36 -3.66 -18.21
CA PRO A 74 3.83 -4.68 -19.12
C PRO A 74 4.17 -6.13 -18.72
N TRP A 75 5.16 -6.32 -17.82
CA TRP A 75 5.55 -7.61 -17.23
C TRP A 75 4.90 -7.93 -15.87
N LEU A 76 4.09 -7.01 -15.33
CA LEU A 76 3.34 -7.11 -14.07
C LEU A 76 1.82 -7.20 -14.31
N GLU A 77 1.43 -7.41 -15.57
CA GLU A 77 0.03 -7.59 -15.96
C GLU A 77 -0.68 -8.64 -15.08
N PRO A 78 -1.98 -8.48 -14.77
CA PRO A 78 -2.74 -9.45 -13.98
C PRO A 78 -2.61 -10.90 -14.50
N GLN A 79 -2.50 -11.06 -15.83
CA GLN A 79 -2.26 -12.34 -16.50
C GLN A 79 -0.83 -12.90 -16.35
N ALA A 80 0.14 -12.09 -15.93
CA ALA A 80 1.51 -12.52 -15.66
C ALA A 80 1.65 -13.29 -14.33
N PHE A 81 0.67 -13.14 -13.43
CA PHE A 81 0.64 -13.85 -12.15
C PHE A 81 -0.74 -14.47 -11.86
N PRO A 82 -1.16 -15.49 -12.64
CA PRO A 82 -2.37 -16.22 -12.33
C PRO A 82 -2.25 -16.81 -10.92
N GLY A 83 -3.18 -16.43 -10.04
CA GLY A 83 -3.17 -16.86 -8.64
C GLY A 83 -2.32 -16.00 -7.69
N LEU A 84 -1.85 -14.82 -8.10
CA LEU A 84 -1.24 -13.85 -7.18
C LEU A 84 -2.17 -13.55 -6.03
N ASP A 85 -3.45 -13.32 -6.31
CA ASP A 85 -4.43 -12.98 -5.28
C ASP A 85 -4.60 -14.13 -4.26
N ALA A 86 -4.71 -15.38 -4.74
CA ALA A 86 -4.71 -16.57 -3.89
C ALA A 86 -3.42 -16.70 -3.07
N THR A 87 -2.26 -16.40 -3.65
CA THR A 87 -0.95 -16.46 -2.98
C THR A 87 -0.81 -15.37 -1.91
N LEU A 88 -1.24 -14.15 -2.23
CA LEU A 88 -1.26 -13.02 -1.31
C LEU A 88 -2.19 -13.30 -0.15
N ARG A 89 -3.39 -13.82 -0.42
CA ARG A 89 -4.34 -14.25 0.61
C ARG A 89 -3.77 -15.33 1.52
N ALA A 90 -3.13 -16.35 0.96
CA ALA A 90 -2.47 -17.39 1.74
C ALA A 90 -1.30 -16.88 2.60
N ARG A 91 -0.67 -15.77 2.23
CA ARG A 91 0.50 -15.22 2.95
C ARG A 91 0.16 -14.10 3.92
N ILE A 92 -0.70 -13.18 3.53
CA ILE A 92 -1.09 -12.00 4.31
C ILE A 92 -2.05 -12.41 5.43
N ASP A 93 -2.95 -13.36 5.16
CA ASP A 93 -4.03 -13.72 6.09
C ASP A 93 -3.72 -14.96 6.93
N HIS A 94 -2.55 -15.59 6.79
CA HIS A 94 -2.24 -16.88 7.41
C HIS A 94 -2.42 -16.88 8.94
N ASP A 95 -2.06 -15.79 9.62
CA ASP A 95 -2.14 -15.64 11.08
C ASP A 95 -3.03 -14.46 11.52
N ALA A 96 -3.76 -13.84 10.59
CA ALA A 96 -4.56 -12.67 10.91
C ALA A 96 -5.94 -13.09 11.47
N PRO A 97 -6.41 -12.50 12.59
CA PRO A 97 -7.73 -12.78 13.11
C PRO A 97 -8.81 -12.37 12.09
N ARG A 98 -9.78 -13.26 11.87
CA ARG A 98 -10.92 -12.99 10.97
C ARG A 98 -11.92 -12.05 11.63
N VAL A 99 -12.58 -11.23 10.82
CA VAL A 99 -13.54 -10.22 11.27
C VAL A 99 -14.94 -10.62 10.83
N THR A 100 -15.92 -10.53 11.72
CA THR A 100 -17.32 -10.83 11.37
C THR A 100 -17.91 -9.69 10.54
N VAL A 101 -18.63 -10.05 9.47
CA VAL A 101 -19.34 -9.09 8.62
C VAL A 101 -20.31 -8.23 9.45
N VAL A 102 -20.99 -8.85 10.40
CA VAL A 102 -21.94 -8.16 11.30
C VAL A 102 -21.24 -7.06 12.09
N ALA A 103 -20.05 -7.31 12.65
CA ALA A 103 -19.33 -6.29 13.41
C ALA A 103 -18.87 -5.11 12.52
N LEU A 104 -18.56 -5.36 11.24
CA LEU A 104 -18.18 -4.29 10.30
C LEU A 104 -19.36 -3.41 9.93
N ILE A 105 -20.54 -4.01 9.70
CA ILE A 105 -21.76 -3.27 9.37
C ILE A 105 -22.27 -2.50 10.59
N ASP A 106 -22.40 -3.16 11.73
CA ASP A 106 -22.91 -2.55 12.96
C ASP A 106 -21.96 -1.47 13.51
N GLY A 107 -20.66 -1.65 13.30
CA GLY A 107 -19.64 -0.65 13.60
C GLY A 107 -19.59 0.53 12.61
N GLY A 108 -20.37 0.46 11.53
CA GLY A 108 -20.42 1.49 10.49
C GLY A 108 -19.20 1.55 9.58
N THR A 109 -18.31 0.55 9.64
CA THR A 109 -17.08 0.48 8.82
C THR A 109 -17.40 0.35 7.33
N ALA A 110 -18.46 -0.38 6.99
CA ALA A 110 -18.96 -0.51 5.62
C ALA A 110 -20.48 -0.64 5.63
N THR A 111 -21.14 -0.22 4.55
CA THR A 111 -22.58 -0.44 4.37
C THR A 111 -22.85 -1.83 3.80
N ARG A 112 -24.11 -2.29 3.88
CA ARG A 112 -24.52 -3.54 3.19
C ARG A 112 -24.36 -3.44 1.68
N GLU A 113 -24.60 -2.25 1.13
CA GLU A 113 -24.48 -2.00 -0.30
C GLU A 113 -23.01 -2.14 -0.75
N THR A 114 -22.09 -1.45 -0.07
CA THR A 114 -20.64 -1.58 -0.34
C THR A 114 -20.16 -3.03 -0.20
N LEU A 115 -20.69 -3.79 0.78
CA LEU A 115 -20.36 -5.20 0.95
C LEU A 115 -20.85 -6.05 -0.23
N ASP A 116 -22.13 -5.90 -0.61
CA ASP A 116 -22.74 -6.70 -1.67
C ASP A 116 -22.06 -6.42 -3.02
N GLU A 117 -21.69 -5.18 -3.29
CA GLU A 117 -20.91 -4.81 -4.47
C GLU A 117 -19.51 -5.43 -4.46
N ALA A 118 -18.82 -5.36 -3.33
CA ALA A 118 -17.45 -5.85 -3.23
C ALA A 118 -17.38 -7.40 -3.30
N VAL A 119 -18.38 -8.10 -2.75
CA VAL A 119 -18.55 -9.56 -2.91
C VAL A 119 -18.95 -9.90 -4.35
N GLY A 120 -19.92 -9.18 -4.93
CA GLY A 120 -20.37 -9.40 -6.30
C GLY A 120 -19.27 -9.18 -7.35
N GLY A 121 -18.34 -8.27 -7.07
CA GLY A 121 -17.15 -8.01 -7.87
C GLY A 121 -15.98 -8.96 -7.62
N GLY A 122 -16.07 -9.86 -6.65
CA GLY A 122 -14.99 -10.77 -6.26
C GLY A 122 -13.78 -10.06 -5.63
N ILE A 123 -13.98 -8.85 -5.10
CA ILE A 123 -12.95 -8.05 -4.44
C ILE A 123 -12.68 -8.62 -3.04
N VAL A 124 -13.70 -9.22 -2.44
CA VAL A 124 -13.72 -9.66 -1.04
C VAL A 124 -14.47 -10.98 -0.94
N ASP A 125 -14.00 -11.90 -0.09
CA ASP A 125 -14.64 -13.19 0.09
C ASP A 125 -15.10 -13.42 1.54
N ILE A 126 -16.37 -13.79 1.67
CA ILE A 126 -16.98 -14.19 2.94
C ILE A 126 -16.92 -15.72 3.03
N ASP A 127 -16.39 -16.23 4.14
CA ASP A 127 -16.43 -17.67 4.39
C ASP A 127 -17.80 -18.15 4.86
N ALA A 128 -17.97 -19.47 4.96
CA ALA A 128 -19.22 -20.07 5.43
C ALA A 128 -19.62 -19.66 6.87
N ALA A 129 -18.69 -19.12 7.66
CA ALA A 129 -18.96 -18.62 9.01
C ALA A 129 -19.38 -17.14 9.02
N GLY A 130 -19.49 -16.48 7.86
CA GLY A 130 -19.84 -15.07 7.77
C GLY A 130 -18.69 -14.15 8.19
N THR A 131 -17.44 -14.61 8.03
CA THR A 131 -16.24 -13.86 8.40
C THR A 131 -15.34 -13.57 7.22
N LEU A 132 -14.69 -12.43 7.29
CA LEU A 132 -13.76 -11.88 6.32
C LEU A 132 -12.33 -12.01 6.85
N SER A 133 -11.35 -12.09 5.95
CA SER A 133 -9.96 -11.92 6.37
C SER A 133 -9.69 -10.49 6.84
N ALA A 134 -8.58 -10.27 7.56
CA ALA A 134 -8.21 -8.93 7.99
C ALA A 134 -7.93 -8.00 6.80
N ARG A 135 -7.35 -8.54 5.72
CA ARG A 135 -7.18 -7.82 4.44
C ARG A 135 -8.53 -7.38 3.88
N ASP A 136 -9.45 -8.32 3.77
CA ASP A 136 -10.77 -8.13 3.18
C ASP A 136 -11.61 -7.10 3.96
N ALA A 137 -11.53 -7.14 5.29
CA ALA A 137 -12.12 -6.13 6.16
C ALA A 137 -11.48 -4.74 5.97
N ALA A 138 -10.16 -4.67 5.75
CA ALA A 138 -9.47 -3.40 5.49
C ALA A 138 -9.83 -2.83 4.11
N ILE A 139 -9.99 -3.68 3.09
CA ILE A 139 -10.47 -3.27 1.76
C ILE A 139 -11.87 -2.66 1.89
N LEU A 140 -12.78 -3.33 2.60
CA LEU A 140 -14.13 -2.82 2.83
C LEU A 140 -14.14 -1.50 3.59
N ALA A 141 -13.26 -1.31 4.58
CA ALA A 141 -13.14 -0.04 5.29
C ALA A 141 -12.73 1.10 4.35
N VAL A 142 -11.78 0.85 3.45
CA VAL A 142 -11.33 1.83 2.45
C VAL A 142 -12.45 2.17 1.46
N LEU A 143 -13.19 1.16 0.98
CA LEU A 143 -14.32 1.38 0.07
C LEU A 143 -15.45 2.15 0.75
N GLY A 144 -15.80 1.80 1.99
CA GLY A 144 -16.82 2.50 2.75
C GLY A 144 -16.48 3.96 3.06
N ASP A 145 -15.20 4.32 3.15
CA ASP A 145 -14.75 5.71 3.28
C ASP A 145 -14.84 6.51 1.97
N LEU A 146 -14.84 5.85 0.80
CA LEU A 146 -15.01 6.49 -0.50
C LEU A 146 -16.48 6.80 -0.84
N ASP A 147 -17.41 6.03 -0.27
CA ASP A 147 -18.85 6.17 -0.48
C ASP A 147 -19.52 7.24 0.43
N ARG A 148 -18.74 7.87 1.32
CA ARG A 148 -19.21 8.95 2.24
C ARG A 148 -18.89 10.35 1.73
#